data_AF-A0A428NGX8-F1
#
_entry.id   AF-A0A428NGX8-F1
#
_cell.length_a   1.000
_cell.length_b   1.000
_cell.length_c   1.000
_cell.angle_alpha   90.00
_cell.angle_beta   90.00
_cell.angle_gamma   90.00
#
_symmetry.space_group_name_H-M   'P 1'
#
loop_
_entity.id
_entity.type
_entity.pdbx_description
1 polymer ?
#
loop_
_entity_poly.entity_id
_entity_poly.type
_entity_poly.pdbx_seq_one_letter_code
_entity_poly.pdbx_strand_id
1 'polypeptide(L)'
;MKSSTTLKGSAFLVLDDSDFPALHLQSLNLQSLSATSDALVSLIQQSPAIERVIITGVYLESGTWKDILVPLSQSAIMFFYIETCGYQMEGESAHFRPADFADHPDAPYIETTEADDVDACEAVFRRVRENKKRKYGSDYNEAADIKLQEDQRELVEFKTRVLYEYVKRQYNADEATDAEESGDYSDSMTDSESEDSDFV
;
A
#
# COMPACT_ATOMS: atom_id res chain seq x y z
N MET A 1 7.60 8.71 -29.64
CA MET A 1 8.53 8.19 -28.61
C MET A 1 7.65 7.68 -27.47
N LYS A 2 7.76 6.42 -27.04
CA LYS A 2 6.94 5.90 -25.94
C LYS A 2 7.65 6.25 -24.63
N SER A 3 7.05 7.11 -23.82
CA SER A 3 7.57 7.51 -22.50
C SER A 3 7.05 6.55 -21.45
N SER A 4 7.97 5.94 -20.70
CA SER A 4 7.68 5.05 -19.59
C SER A 4 8.51 5.48 -18.40
N THR A 5 7.88 5.57 -17.24
CA THR A 5 8.56 5.91 -15.99
C THR A 5 8.32 4.80 -14.96
N THR A 6 9.42 4.33 -14.37
CA THR A 6 9.42 3.38 -13.26
C THR A 6 10.04 4.05 -12.06
N LEU A 7 9.30 4.15 -10.97
CA LEU A 7 9.77 4.68 -9.70
C LEU A 7 9.76 3.53 -8.69
N LYS A 8 10.92 3.26 -8.11
CA LYS A 8 11.13 2.24 -7.08
C LYS A 8 11.96 2.87 -5.98
N GLY A 9 11.47 2.81 -4.75
CA GLY A 9 12.11 3.44 -3.60
C GLY A 9 12.22 2.52 -2.39
N SER A 10 12.97 2.97 -1.40
CA SER A 10 12.88 2.53 0.00
C SER A 10 12.63 3.72 0.94
N ALA A 11 12.51 4.92 0.38
CA ALA A 11 12.31 6.18 1.08
C ALA A 11 11.56 7.13 0.13
N PHE A 12 10.41 7.59 0.61
CA PHE A 12 9.62 8.77 0.25
C PHE A 12 9.79 9.37 -1.17
N LEU A 13 8.68 9.39 -1.92
CA LEU A 13 8.56 10.07 -3.19
C LEU A 13 7.66 11.30 -3.02
N VAL A 14 8.26 12.44 -2.69
CA VAL A 14 7.59 13.74 -2.79
C VAL A 14 7.89 14.28 -4.18
N LEU A 15 6.86 14.46 -5.00
CA LEU A 15 6.97 15.07 -6.31
C LEU A 15 6.17 16.36 -6.30
N ASP A 16 6.83 17.46 -6.63
CA ASP A 16 6.17 18.74 -6.85
C ASP A 16 5.86 18.97 -8.34
N ASP A 17 4.99 19.94 -8.63
CA ASP A 17 4.62 20.32 -9.99
C ASP A 17 5.82 20.79 -10.86
N SER A 18 6.94 21.16 -10.22
CA SER A 18 8.16 21.62 -10.89
C SER A 18 9.14 20.49 -11.21
N ASP A 19 9.01 19.33 -10.57
CA ASP A 19 9.86 18.15 -10.74
C ASP A 19 9.68 17.46 -12.10
N PHE A 20 8.62 17.81 -12.84
CA PHE A 20 8.29 17.18 -14.11
C PHE A 20 7.96 18.19 -15.22
N PRO A 21 8.84 18.37 -16.23
CA PRO A 21 8.41 18.97 -17.48
C PRO A 21 7.33 18.08 -18.12
N ALA A 22 6.23 18.67 -18.60
CA ALA A 22 5.04 18.02 -19.17
C ALA A 22 5.27 16.56 -19.58
N LEU A 23 5.08 15.64 -18.64
CA LEU A 23 5.40 14.24 -18.84
C LEU A 23 4.27 13.59 -19.63
N HIS A 24 4.51 13.28 -20.90
CA HIS A 24 3.54 12.56 -21.73
C HIS A 24 3.65 11.04 -21.52
N LEU A 25 3.50 10.54 -20.30
CA LEU A 25 3.70 9.11 -20.02
C LEU A 25 2.65 8.26 -20.73
N GLN A 26 3.10 7.11 -21.23
CA GLN A 26 2.23 6.01 -21.68
C GLN A 26 2.18 4.88 -20.66
N SER A 27 3.22 4.75 -19.82
CA SER A 27 3.31 3.72 -18.80
C SER A 27 3.89 4.27 -17.51
N LEU A 28 3.24 3.95 -16.40
CA LEU A 28 3.63 4.31 -15.04
C LEU A 28 3.74 3.04 -14.19
N ASN A 29 4.88 2.86 -13.53
CA ASN A 29 5.11 1.76 -12.59
C ASN A 29 5.66 2.31 -11.28
N LEU A 30 4.89 2.15 -10.20
CA LEU A 30 5.21 2.63 -8.86
C LEU A 30 5.36 1.44 -7.92
N GLN A 31 6.50 1.36 -7.24
CA GLN A 31 6.82 0.23 -6.37
C GLN A 31 7.45 0.65 -5.05
N SER A 32 6.88 0.17 -3.94
CA SER A 32 7.48 0.23 -2.59
C SER A 32 7.84 1.66 -2.14
N LEU A 33 6.90 2.60 -2.21
CA LEU A 33 7.15 4.01 -1.87
C LEU A 33 5.97 4.65 -1.14
N SER A 34 6.26 5.76 -0.47
CA SER A 34 5.23 6.65 0.10
C SER A 34 5.10 7.90 -0.76
N ALA A 35 3.89 8.40 -0.95
CA ALA A 35 3.60 9.57 -1.79
C ALA A 35 2.34 10.30 -1.32
N THR A 36 2.13 11.53 -1.77
CA THR A 36 0.86 12.24 -1.61
C THR A 36 -0.07 11.94 -2.78
N SER A 37 -1.39 12.00 -2.54
CA SER A 37 -2.37 11.88 -3.62
C SER A 37 -2.17 12.95 -4.71
N ASP A 38 -1.93 14.21 -4.33
CA ASP A 38 -1.68 15.32 -5.25
C ASP A 38 -0.53 15.06 -6.22
N ALA A 39 0.59 14.50 -5.73
CA ALA A 39 1.73 14.13 -6.57
C ALA A 39 1.33 13.10 -7.65
N LEU A 40 0.57 12.09 -7.24
CA LEU A 40 0.11 11.02 -8.14
C LEU A 40 -0.97 11.50 -9.12
N VAL A 41 -1.88 12.36 -8.67
CA VAL A 41 -2.89 13.01 -9.52
C VAL A 41 -2.21 13.87 -10.58
N SER A 42 -1.23 14.68 -10.19
CA SER A 42 -0.48 15.55 -11.10
C SER A 42 0.23 14.74 -12.18
N LEU A 43 0.87 13.62 -11.82
CA LEU A 43 1.46 12.68 -12.79
C LEU A 43 0.46 12.15 -13.81
N ILE A 44 -0.74 11.75 -13.34
CA ILE A 44 -1.79 11.21 -14.20
C ILE A 44 -2.34 12.29 -15.14
N GLN A 45 -2.61 13.49 -14.61
CA GLN A 45 -3.18 14.60 -15.37
C GLN A 45 -2.23 15.16 -16.43
N GLN A 46 -0.93 15.21 -16.13
CA GLN A 46 0.09 15.60 -17.11
C GLN A 46 0.29 14.55 -18.22
N SER A 47 -0.19 13.31 -17.98
CA SER A 47 -0.03 12.15 -18.86
C SER A 47 -1.35 11.71 -19.52
N PRO A 48 -1.98 12.50 -20.41
CA PRO A 48 -3.27 12.14 -21.02
C PRO A 48 -3.20 10.88 -21.91
N ALA A 49 -1.99 10.46 -22.31
CA ALA A 49 -1.73 9.28 -23.12
C ALA A 49 -1.43 8.02 -22.28
N ILE A 50 -1.66 8.06 -20.96
CA ILE A 50 -1.36 6.92 -20.08
C ILE A 50 -2.24 5.72 -20.44
N GLU A 51 -1.58 4.62 -20.81
CA GLU A 51 -2.24 3.36 -21.20
C GLU A 51 -1.99 2.25 -20.18
N ARG A 52 -0.90 2.33 -19.40
CA ARG A 52 -0.50 1.28 -18.45
C ARG A 52 -0.14 1.87 -17.10
N VAL A 53 -0.78 1.37 -16.04
CA VAL A 53 -0.46 1.72 -14.66
C VAL A 53 -0.29 0.45 -13.82
N ILE A 54 0.80 0.40 -13.08
CA ILE A 54 1.13 -0.65 -12.12
C ILE A 54 1.50 0.04 -10.81
N ILE A 55 0.80 -0.31 -9.73
CA ILE A 55 1.02 0.26 -8.40
C ILE A 55 1.18 -0.92 -7.43
N THR A 56 2.29 -0.97 -6.71
CA THR A 56 2.55 -2.08 -5.79
C THR A 56 3.26 -1.57 -4.54
N GLY A 57 2.70 -1.82 -3.36
CA GLY A 57 3.36 -1.41 -2.12
C GLY A 57 3.44 0.11 -1.97
N VAL A 58 2.42 0.84 -2.42
CA VAL A 58 2.39 2.32 -2.32
C VAL A 58 1.48 2.73 -1.18
N TYR A 59 1.95 3.62 -0.31
CA TYR A 59 1.18 4.10 0.84
C TYR A 59 1.07 5.62 0.85
N LEU A 60 -0.16 6.13 0.98
CA LEU A 60 -0.43 7.56 0.90
C LEU A 60 -0.14 8.26 2.22
N GLU A 61 0.64 9.34 2.15
CA GLU A 61 0.88 10.24 3.29
C GLU A 61 -0.29 11.19 3.50
N SER A 62 -0.91 11.67 2.42
CA SER A 62 -2.04 12.60 2.48
C SER A 62 -2.99 12.46 1.27
N GLY A 63 -4.23 12.89 1.49
CA GLY A 63 -5.38 12.71 0.59
C GLY A 63 -5.82 11.25 0.46
N THR A 64 -6.56 10.90 -0.60
CA THR A 64 -7.26 9.61 -0.69
C THR A 64 -6.98 8.85 -1.98
N TRP A 65 -7.19 7.53 -1.98
CA TRP A 65 -7.01 6.71 -3.18
C TRP A 65 -8.02 7.05 -4.26
N LYS A 66 -9.27 7.38 -3.89
CA LYS A 66 -10.27 7.86 -4.86
C LYS A 66 -9.81 9.09 -5.64
N ASP A 67 -9.03 10.00 -5.03
CA ASP A 67 -8.51 11.19 -5.70
C ASP A 67 -7.63 10.83 -6.90
N ILE A 68 -6.92 9.71 -6.80
CA ILE A 68 -6.01 9.18 -7.83
C ILE A 68 -6.78 8.32 -8.85
N LEU A 69 -7.66 7.45 -8.34
CA LEU A 69 -8.37 6.44 -9.13
C LEU A 69 -9.47 7.04 -9.99
N VAL A 70 -10.15 8.11 -9.53
CA VAL A 70 -11.20 8.78 -10.32
C VAL A 70 -10.64 9.38 -11.62
N PRO A 71 -9.58 10.21 -11.63
CA PRO A 71 -8.94 10.65 -12.86
C PRO A 71 -8.49 9.49 -13.75
N LEU A 72 -7.96 8.42 -13.16
CA LEU A 72 -7.52 7.25 -13.91
C LEU A 72 -8.68 6.52 -14.60
N SER A 73 -9.84 6.44 -13.94
CA SER A 73 -11.08 5.86 -14.49
C SER A 73 -11.65 6.65 -15.67
N GLN A 74 -11.20 7.90 -15.89
CA GLN A 74 -11.60 8.74 -17.01
C GLN A 74 -10.57 8.72 -18.16
N SER A 75 -9.37 8.17 -17.90
CA SER A 75 -8.25 8.16 -18.84
C SER A 75 -8.39 7.14 -19.99
N ALA A 76 -7.37 7.10 -20.85
CA ALA A 76 -7.19 6.11 -21.92
C ALA A 76 -6.57 4.78 -21.45
N ILE A 77 -6.59 4.50 -20.14
CA ILE A 77 -5.96 3.31 -19.56
C ILE A 77 -6.43 2.01 -20.22
N MET A 78 -5.45 1.15 -20.53
CA MET A 78 -5.61 -0.14 -21.19
C MET A 78 -5.13 -1.30 -20.32
N PHE A 79 -4.35 -1.02 -19.27
CA PHE A 79 -3.87 -1.99 -18.31
C PHE A 79 -3.73 -1.34 -16.95
N PHE A 80 -4.33 -1.95 -15.94
CA PHE A 80 -4.26 -1.52 -14.55
C PHE A 80 -3.93 -2.72 -13.67
N TYR A 81 -2.98 -2.53 -12.75
CA TYR A 81 -2.65 -3.49 -11.71
C TYR A 81 -2.35 -2.72 -10.43
N ILE A 82 -2.94 -3.17 -9.32
CA ILE A 82 -2.76 -2.59 -8.00
C ILE A 82 -2.67 -3.72 -6.97
N GLU A 83 -1.73 -3.61 -6.03
CA GLU A 83 -1.45 -4.63 -5.03
C GLU A 83 -0.85 -4.01 -3.78
N THR A 84 -1.28 -4.46 -2.59
CA THR A 84 -0.72 -4.09 -1.28
C THR A 84 -0.49 -2.57 -1.15
N CYS A 85 -1.54 -1.78 -1.42
CA CYS A 85 -1.46 -0.32 -1.38
C CYS A 85 -2.32 0.22 -0.24
N GLY A 86 -2.06 1.41 0.31
CA GLY A 86 -2.77 1.81 1.53
C GLY A 86 -2.53 3.24 1.99
N TYR A 87 -2.76 3.47 3.27
CA TYR A 87 -2.46 4.72 3.97
C TYR A 87 -1.26 4.55 4.89
N GLN A 88 -0.36 5.53 4.87
CA GLN A 88 0.84 5.54 5.70
C GLN A 88 0.47 5.70 7.17
N MET A 89 1.13 4.94 8.06
CA MET A 89 0.78 4.88 9.49
C MET A 89 0.86 6.23 10.21
N GLU A 90 1.82 7.07 9.82
CA GLU A 90 2.03 8.42 10.38
C GLU A 90 1.52 9.53 9.44
N GLY A 91 0.78 9.16 8.38
CA GLY A 91 0.26 10.11 7.41
C GLY A 91 -0.97 10.88 7.91
N GLU A 92 -1.29 11.99 7.25
CA GLU A 92 -2.50 12.79 7.49
C GLU A 92 -3.79 11.97 7.32
N SER A 93 -3.75 11.02 6.37
CA SER A 93 -4.86 10.12 6.06
C SER A 93 -4.79 8.77 6.80
N ALA A 94 -3.94 8.64 7.83
CA ALA A 94 -3.75 7.37 8.56
C ALA A 94 -5.05 6.84 9.19
N HIS A 95 -6.03 7.70 9.48
CA HIS A 95 -7.32 7.32 10.04
C HIS A 95 -8.19 6.47 9.10
N PHE A 96 -7.89 6.44 7.80
CA PHE A 96 -8.53 5.53 6.83
C PHE A 96 -7.87 4.15 6.78
N ARG A 97 -6.77 3.94 7.50
CA ARG A 97 -6.14 2.63 7.63
C ARG A 97 -7.02 1.74 8.53
N PRO A 98 -7.30 0.48 8.11
CA PRO A 98 -8.01 -0.45 8.98
C PRO A 98 -7.18 -0.82 10.22
N ALA A 99 -7.87 -1.06 11.34
CA ALA A 99 -7.24 -1.42 12.61
C ALA A 99 -6.63 -2.84 12.58
N ASP A 100 -7.34 -3.79 11.96
CA ASP A 100 -6.82 -5.11 11.60
C ASP A 100 -7.03 -5.33 10.10
N PHE A 101 -5.98 -5.83 9.45
CA PHE A 101 -6.02 -6.18 8.04
C PHE A 101 -7.00 -7.32 7.75
N ALA A 102 -7.17 -8.23 8.71
CA ALA A 102 -8.06 -9.37 8.58
C ALA A 102 -9.55 -8.98 8.55
N ASP A 103 -9.90 -7.77 8.99
CA ASP A 103 -11.28 -7.32 9.11
C ASP A 103 -11.89 -6.82 7.78
N HIS A 104 -11.06 -6.65 6.74
CA HIS A 104 -11.50 -6.12 5.44
C HIS A 104 -11.11 -7.02 4.26
N PRO A 105 -11.69 -8.24 4.15
CA PRO A 105 -11.41 -9.17 3.05
C PRO A 105 -11.89 -8.65 1.68
N ASP A 106 -12.79 -7.66 1.65
CA ASP A 106 -13.44 -7.19 0.43
C ASP A 106 -12.59 -6.17 -0.36
N ALA A 107 -11.54 -5.60 0.24
CA ALA A 107 -10.65 -4.61 -0.39
C ALA A 107 -9.22 -5.17 -0.56
N PRO A 108 -8.99 -6.22 -1.37
CA PRO A 108 -7.70 -6.89 -1.40
C PRO A 108 -6.56 -6.02 -1.94
N TYR A 109 -6.90 -5.02 -2.77
CA TYR A 109 -5.93 -4.18 -3.44
C TYR A 109 -5.46 -3.00 -2.58
N ILE A 110 -6.35 -2.45 -1.75
CA ILE A 110 -6.14 -1.22 -1.00
C ILE A 110 -6.54 -1.43 0.46
N GLU A 111 -5.58 -1.21 1.35
CA GLU A 111 -5.68 -1.15 2.81
C GLU A 111 -6.50 0.08 3.25
N THR A 112 -7.84 0.01 3.18
CA THR A 112 -8.71 1.18 3.41
C THR A 112 -10.01 0.83 4.13
N THR A 113 -10.48 1.75 4.97
CA THR A 113 -11.85 1.76 5.53
C THR A 113 -12.82 2.61 4.70
N GLU A 114 -12.32 3.34 3.69
CA GLU A 114 -13.13 4.20 2.82
C GLU A 114 -13.72 3.41 1.65
N ALA A 115 -15.05 3.27 1.65
CA ALA A 115 -15.77 2.57 0.58
C ALA A 115 -15.56 3.22 -0.81
N ASP A 116 -15.42 4.56 -0.86
CA ASP A 116 -15.20 5.30 -2.10
C ASP A 116 -13.91 4.87 -2.82
N ASP A 117 -12.88 4.43 -2.09
CA ASP A 117 -11.62 3.96 -2.68
C ASP A 117 -11.83 2.65 -3.45
N VAL A 118 -12.66 1.76 -2.89
CA VAL A 118 -13.02 0.47 -3.50
C VAL A 118 -13.85 0.72 -4.76
N ASP A 119 -14.89 1.55 -4.66
CA ASP A 119 -15.75 1.92 -5.79
C ASP A 119 -14.94 2.56 -6.93
N ALA A 120 -13.99 3.46 -6.59
CA ALA A 120 -13.12 4.10 -7.57
C ALA A 120 -12.18 3.08 -8.23
N CYS A 121 -11.64 2.12 -7.48
CA CYS A 121 -10.80 1.04 -8.02
C CYS A 121 -11.59 0.17 -9.03
N GLU A 122 -12.82 -0.21 -8.69
CA GLU A 122 -13.71 -0.93 -9.59
C GLU A 122 -14.03 -0.13 -10.86
N ALA A 123 -14.21 1.18 -10.73
CA ALA A 123 -14.42 2.07 -11.87
C ALA A 123 -13.21 2.07 -12.83
N VAL A 124 -11.97 1.99 -12.32
CA VAL A 124 -10.77 1.86 -13.16
C VAL A 124 -10.77 0.53 -13.91
N PHE A 125 -11.06 -0.59 -13.25
CA PHE A 125 -11.14 -1.90 -13.92
C PHE A 125 -12.22 -1.92 -15.01
N ARG A 126 -13.39 -1.34 -14.73
CA ARG A 126 -14.46 -1.16 -15.71
C ARG A 126 -13.99 -0.33 -16.91
N ARG A 127 -13.30 0.78 -16.65
CA ARG A 127 -12.75 1.64 -17.71
C ARG A 127 -11.76 0.89 -18.60
N VAL A 128 -10.86 0.09 -18.01
CA VAL A 128 -9.91 -0.74 -18.77
C VAL A 128 -10.66 -1.65 -19.75
N ARG A 129 -11.71 -2.33 -19.29
CA ARG A 129 -12.52 -3.21 -20.15
C ARG A 129 -13.22 -2.44 -21.26
N GLU A 130 -13.82 -1.29 -20.96
CA GLU A 130 -14.45 -0.42 -21.96
C GLU A 130 -13.45 0.04 -23.03
N ASN A 131 -12.25 0.43 -22.61
CA ASN A 131 -11.20 0.90 -23.51
C ASN A 131 -10.66 -0.23 -24.39
N LYS A 132 -10.43 -1.43 -23.82
CA LYS A 132 -10.07 -2.64 -24.58
C LYS A 132 -11.15 -3.01 -25.59
N LYS A 133 -12.41 -3.03 -25.18
CA LYS A 133 -13.55 -3.29 -26.07
C LYS A 133 -13.61 -2.28 -27.22
N ARG A 134 -13.38 -0.99 -26.94
CA ARG A 134 -13.33 0.05 -27.98
C ARG A 134 -12.14 -0.14 -28.94
N LYS A 135 -10.98 -0.56 -28.44
CA LYS A 135 -9.75 -0.71 -29.23
C LYS A 135 -9.73 -1.99 -30.09
N TYR A 136 -10.20 -3.10 -29.53
CA TYR A 136 -10.10 -4.42 -30.16
C TYR A 136 -11.43 -4.92 -30.74
N GLY A 137 -12.57 -4.28 -30.42
CA GLY A 137 -13.87 -4.62 -30.99
C GLY A 137 -14.24 -6.09 -30.78
N SER A 138 -14.46 -6.81 -31.89
CA SER A 138 -14.78 -8.24 -31.89
C SER A 138 -13.66 -9.15 -31.38
N ASP A 139 -12.42 -8.67 -31.41
CA ASP A 139 -11.24 -9.46 -31.02
C ASP A 139 -10.99 -9.38 -29.50
N TYR A 140 -11.77 -8.56 -28.78
CA TYR A 140 -11.67 -8.45 -27.33
C TYR A 140 -12.31 -9.65 -26.64
N ASN A 141 -11.50 -10.44 -25.94
CA ASN A 141 -11.98 -11.52 -25.08
C ASN A 141 -12.25 -11.01 -23.66
N GLU A 142 -13.46 -10.51 -23.45
CA GLU A 142 -13.91 -9.99 -22.14
C GLU A 142 -13.86 -11.06 -21.03
N ALA A 143 -14.20 -12.31 -21.35
CA ALA A 143 -14.19 -13.41 -20.37
C ALA A 143 -12.78 -13.73 -19.87
N ALA A 144 -11.77 -13.70 -20.76
CA ALA A 144 -10.38 -13.89 -20.36
C ALA A 144 -9.86 -12.74 -19.49
N ASP A 145 -10.30 -11.51 -19.77
CA ASP A 145 -9.91 -10.32 -19.02
C ASP A 145 -10.53 -10.31 -17.61
N ILE A 146 -11.80 -10.71 -17.49
CA ILE A 146 -12.47 -10.91 -16.19
C ILE A 146 -11.75 -12.00 -15.39
N LYS A 147 -11.49 -13.15 -16.00
CA LYS A 147 -10.78 -14.24 -15.34
C LYS A 147 -9.39 -13.82 -14.87
N LEU A 148 -8.63 -13.08 -15.68
CA LEU A 148 -7.33 -12.56 -15.28
C LEU A 148 -7.45 -11.64 -14.06
N GLN A 149 -8.48 -10.80 -14.00
CA GLN A 149 -8.73 -9.93 -12.85
C GLN A 149 -9.09 -10.74 -11.59
N GLU A 150 -9.92 -11.78 -11.72
CA GLU A 150 -10.27 -12.71 -10.63
C GLU A 150 -9.02 -13.45 -10.11
N ASP A 151 -8.22 -14.04 -11.00
CA ASP A 151 -6.96 -14.73 -10.65
C ASP A 151 -5.98 -13.76 -9.93
N GLN A 152 -5.93 -12.50 -10.38
CA GLN A 152 -5.14 -11.45 -9.72
C GLN A 152 -5.70 -11.09 -8.34
N ARG A 153 -7.02 -10.98 -8.20
CA ARG A 153 -7.69 -10.71 -6.92
C ARG A 153 -7.33 -11.79 -5.90
N GLU A 154 -7.50 -13.07 -6.27
CA GLU A 154 -7.18 -14.22 -5.42
C GLU A 154 -5.69 -14.26 -5.01
N LEU A 155 -4.79 -13.95 -5.96
CA LEU A 155 -3.36 -13.89 -5.68
C LEU A 155 -3.02 -12.78 -4.68
N VAL A 156 -3.60 -11.59 -4.86
CA VAL A 156 -3.40 -10.47 -3.94
C VAL A 156 -3.95 -10.81 -2.56
N GLU A 157 -5.17 -11.35 -2.45
CA GLU A 157 -5.73 -11.84 -1.19
C GLU A 157 -4.80 -12.84 -0.49
N PHE A 158 -4.28 -13.81 -1.24
CA PHE A 158 -3.35 -14.79 -0.71
C PHE A 158 -2.08 -14.14 -0.16
N LYS A 159 -1.43 -13.26 -0.93
CA LYS A 159 -0.19 -12.60 -0.52
C LYS A 159 -0.40 -11.68 0.68
N THR A 160 -1.49 -10.93 0.68
CA THR A 160 -1.87 -10.04 1.79
C THR A 160 -2.06 -10.85 3.08
N ARG A 161 -2.76 -11.98 3.03
CA ARG A 161 -2.90 -12.87 4.18
C ARG A 161 -1.55 -13.42 4.67
N VAL A 162 -0.67 -13.82 3.75
CA VAL A 162 0.68 -14.30 4.10
C VAL A 162 1.51 -13.19 4.76
N LEU A 163 1.44 -11.97 4.24
CA LEU A 163 2.15 -10.82 4.79
C LEU A 163 1.65 -10.48 6.20
N TYR A 164 0.32 -10.46 6.41
CA TYR A 164 -0.27 -10.24 7.73
C TYR A 164 0.22 -11.29 8.74
N GLU A 165 0.15 -12.57 8.39
CA GLU A 165 0.63 -13.66 9.26
C GLU A 165 2.11 -13.54 9.59
N TYR A 166 2.93 -13.10 8.62
CA TYR A 166 4.35 -12.85 8.85
C TYR A 166 4.57 -11.70 9.84
N VAL A 167 3.92 -10.56 9.60
CA VAL A 167 4.04 -9.35 10.45
C VAL A 167 3.56 -9.63 11.87
N LYS A 168 2.41 -10.28 12.02
CA LYS A 168 1.87 -10.69 13.32
C LYS A 168 2.83 -11.55 14.12
N ARG A 169 3.53 -12.48 13.45
CA ARG A 169 4.54 -13.32 14.11
C ARG A 169 5.77 -12.53 14.56
N GLN A 170 6.18 -11.51 13.81
CA GLN A 170 7.30 -10.65 14.20
C GLN A 170 6.95 -9.83 15.43
N TYR A 171 5.82 -9.11 15.41
CA TYR A 171 5.39 -8.32 16.58
C TYR A 171 5.23 -9.17 17.85
N ASN A 172 4.64 -10.36 17.74
CA ASN A 172 4.49 -11.26 18.88
C ASN A 172 5.82 -11.86 19.37
N ALA A 173 6.84 -11.93 18.50
CA ALA A 173 8.18 -12.38 18.89
C ALA A 173 8.96 -11.26 19.59
N ASP A 174 8.78 -10.01 19.14
CA ASP A 174 9.43 -8.83 19.73
C ASP A 174 8.88 -8.52 21.14
N GLU A 175 7.57 -8.69 21.38
CA GLU A 175 6.97 -8.59 22.73
C GLU A 175 7.50 -9.66 23.70
N ALA A 176 7.88 -10.85 23.20
CA ALA A 176 8.43 -11.92 24.03
C ALA A 176 9.89 -11.67 24.41
N THR A 177 10.65 -10.93 23.60
CA THR A 177 12.04 -10.57 23.90
C THR A 177 12.15 -9.41 24.89
N ASP A 178 11.25 -8.42 24.83
CA ASP A 178 11.25 -7.28 25.76
C ASP A 178 10.79 -7.69 27.18
N ALA A 179 10.03 -8.77 27.30
CA ALA A 179 9.61 -9.31 28.60
C ALA A 179 10.76 -9.99 29.38
N GLU A 180 11.81 -10.46 28.72
CA GLU A 180 12.95 -11.14 29.37
C GLU A 180 14.12 -10.20 29.74
N GLU A 181 14.14 -8.94 29.27
CA GLU A 181 15.20 -7.98 29.63
C GLU A 181 14.90 -7.17 30.91
N SER A 182 13.68 -7.26 31.46
CA SER A 182 13.31 -6.63 32.75
C SER A 182 13.60 -7.50 33.98
N GLY A 183 14.47 -8.52 33.82
CA GLY A 183 14.97 -9.37 34.90
C GLY A 183 15.80 -8.61 35.93
N ASP A 184 15.09 -8.04 36.90
CA ASP A 184 15.49 -7.62 38.24
C ASP A 184 16.87 -8.17 38.70
N TYR A 185 17.93 -7.38 38.48
CA TYR A 185 19.19 -7.53 39.21
C TYR A 185 19.02 -6.98 40.63
N SER A 186 18.20 -7.65 41.46
CA SER A 186 18.21 -7.46 42.90
C SER A 186 19.41 -8.21 43.48
N ASP A 187 20.54 -7.51 43.52
CA ASP A 187 21.78 -7.85 44.22
C ASP A 187 21.50 -8.10 45.71
N SER A 188 21.23 -9.36 46.09
CA SER A 188 21.16 -9.76 47.50
C SER A 188 22.58 -10.02 48.02
N MET A 189 23.28 -8.94 48.34
CA MET A 189 24.45 -8.95 49.22
C MET A 189 24.04 -9.54 50.57
N THR A 190 24.45 -10.77 50.86
CA THR A 190 24.39 -11.35 52.21
C THR A 190 25.63 -10.91 52.97
N ASP A 191 25.57 -9.75 53.62
CA ASP A 191 26.47 -9.42 54.74
C ASP A 191 25.74 -9.76 56.04
N SER A 192 26.20 -10.83 56.70
CA SER A 192 25.88 -11.12 58.09
C SER A 192 27.08 -10.69 58.93
N GLU A 193 27.13 -9.41 59.26
CA GLU A 193 27.95 -8.92 60.37
C GLU A 193 27.21 -9.20 61.68
N SER A 194 27.84 -9.98 62.55
CA SER A 194 27.41 -10.18 63.94
C SER A 194 28.51 -9.65 64.86
N GLU A 195 28.27 -8.46 65.39
CA GLU A 195 28.91 -7.84 66.56
C GLU A 195 27.72 -7.35 67.43
N ASP A 196 27.67 -7.45 68.75
CA ASP A 196 28.74 -7.52 69.74
C ASP A 196 28.20 -8.00 71.11
N SER A 197 29.14 -8.17 72.03
CA SER A 197 29.00 -8.33 73.50
C SER A 197 28.17 -7.19 74.16
N ASP A 198 27.71 -7.16 75.41
CA ASP A 198 28.06 -7.76 76.71
C ASP A 198 26.96 -7.41 77.76
N PHE A 199 27.13 -7.93 79.00
CA PHE A 199 26.46 -7.69 80.30
C PHE A 199 25.36 -8.70 80.69
N VAL A 200 25.47 -9.48 81.78
CA VAL A 200 26.08 -9.30 83.13
C VAL A 200 26.75 -10.58 83.62
#